data_AF-A0A6G8APE0-F1
#
_entry.id   AF-A0A6G8APE0-F1
#
_cell.length_a   1.000
_cell.length_b   1.000
_cell.length_c   1.000
_cell.angle_alpha   90.00
_cell.angle_beta   90.00
_cell.angle_gamma   90.00
#
_symmetry.space_group_name_H-M   'P 1'
#
loop_
_entity.id
_entity.type
_entity.pdbx_description
1 polymer ?
#
loop_
_entity_poly.entity_id
_entity_poly.type
_entity_poly.pdbx_seq_one_letter_code
_entity_poly.pdbx_strand_id
1 'polypeptide(L)'
;MSLPFITIKEVLPDESIHTFLNFISNTDLLEDFDFFLFDQEMVNRRFKTSVKNLASEMTVQEEDFPEDTHVVAMTIDGDFILASNHYVYVVTKNLIAEDIEVYDLTPIDFFVAFEANMLASTILPNE
;
A
#
# COMPACT_ATOMS: atom_id res chain seq x y z
N MET A 1 20.55 1.72 6.34
CA MET A 1 20.78 1.87 4.88
C MET A 1 19.73 0.96 4.32
N SER A 2 18.60 1.55 3.94
CA SER A 2 17.44 0.83 3.46
C SER A 2 17.82 -0.03 2.26
N LEU A 3 17.28 -1.25 2.22
CA LEU A 3 17.36 -2.10 1.03
C LEU A 3 16.40 -1.55 -0.01
N PRO A 4 16.86 -1.14 -1.20
CA PRO A 4 15.97 -0.68 -2.27
C PRO A 4 14.96 -1.76 -2.64
N PHE A 5 13.71 -1.38 -2.96
CA PHE A 5 12.67 -2.31 -3.39
C PHE A 5 13.08 -3.11 -4.63
N ILE A 6 13.93 -2.55 -5.50
CA ILE A 6 14.47 -3.32 -6.64
C ILE A 6 15.31 -4.52 -6.17
N THR A 7 16.05 -4.38 -5.06
CA THR A 7 16.82 -5.49 -4.49
C THR A 7 15.91 -6.52 -3.82
N ILE A 8 14.84 -6.05 -3.17
CA ILE A 8 13.80 -6.93 -2.62
C ILE A 8 13.16 -7.75 -3.74
N LYS A 9 12.81 -7.12 -4.87
CA LYS A 9 12.22 -7.79 -6.02
C LYS A 9 13.08 -8.96 -6.52
N GLU A 10 14.40 -8.81 -6.54
CA GLU A 10 15.31 -9.86 -7.00
C GLU A 10 15.39 -11.10 -6.09
N VAL A 11 15.02 -10.95 -4.81
CA VAL A 11 15.11 -12.04 -3.82
C VAL A 11 13.76 -12.69 -3.49
N LEU A 12 12.65 -12.05 -3.86
CA LEU A 12 11.33 -12.64 -3.70
C LEU A 12 11.16 -13.86 -4.63
N PRO A 13 10.54 -14.95 -4.16
CA PRO A 13 10.29 -16.13 -4.99
C PRO A 13 9.25 -15.88 -6.09
N ASP A 14 8.34 -14.94 -5.88
CA ASP A 14 7.32 -14.48 -6.83
C ASP A 14 6.82 -13.07 -6.45
N GLU A 15 6.02 -12.47 -7.32
CA GLU A 15 5.46 -11.12 -7.15
C GLU A 15 4.07 -11.11 -6.47
N SER A 16 3.66 -12.22 -5.85
CA SER A 16 2.32 -12.31 -5.23
C SER A 16 2.21 -11.44 -3.98
N ILE A 17 1.00 -10.99 -3.69
CA ILE A 17 0.69 -10.18 -2.50
C ILE A 17 1.06 -10.92 -1.22
N HIS A 18 0.79 -12.22 -1.13
CA HIS A 18 1.11 -13.00 0.06
C HIS A 18 2.61 -13.13 0.26
N THR A 19 3.38 -13.35 -0.80
CA THR A 19 4.84 -13.38 -0.74
C THR A 19 5.40 -12.05 -0.27
N PHE A 20 4.88 -10.94 -0.80
CA PHE A 20 5.27 -9.60 -0.39
C PHE A 20 4.92 -9.31 1.08
N LEU A 21 3.68 -9.57 1.51
CA LEU A 21 3.24 -9.38 2.91
C LEU A 21 4.03 -10.23 3.90
N ASN A 22 4.35 -11.48 3.52
CA ASN A 22 5.21 -12.34 4.32
C ASN A 22 6.62 -11.76 4.43
N PHE A 23 7.18 -11.25 3.33
CA PHE A 23 8.51 -10.64 3.35
C PHE A 23 8.55 -9.43 4.28
N ILE A 24 7.61 -8.48 4.15
CA ILE A 24 7.58 -7.27 4.98
C ILE A 24 7.29 -7.56 6.46
N SER A 25 6.59 -8.66 6.76
CA SER A 25 6.29 -9.05 8.15
C SER A 25 7.44 -9.78 8.84
N ASN A 26 8.32 -10.42 8.05
CA ASN A 26 9.50 -11.14 8.57
C ASN A 26 10.78 -10.31 8.52
N THR A 27 10.71 -9.11 7.95
CA THR A 27 11.84 -8.20 7.82
C THR A 27 11.52 -6.95 8.63
N ASP A 28 12.46 -6.45 9.42
CA ASP A 28 12.35 -5.16 10.13
C ASP A 28 12.49 -3.99 9.12
N LEU A 29 11.67 -3.97 8.06
CA LEU A 29 11.54 -2.83 7.14
C LEU A 29 10.95 -1.59 7.83
N LEU A 30 10.50 -1.75 9.08
CA LEU A 30 9.85 -0.75 9.92
C LEU A 30 10.73 0.47 10.23
N GLU A 31 12.06 0.39 10.07
CA GLU A 31 12.96 1.45 10.51
C GLU A 31 13.59 2.29 9.38
N ASP A 32 13.45 1.91 8.11
CA ASP A 32 14.34 2.42 7.06
C ASP A 32 13.62 3.09 5.86
N PHE A 33 12.27 3.07 5.81
CA PHE A 33 11.47 3.84 4.84
C PHE A 33 10.73 5.00 5.53
N ASP A 34 11.31 6.20 5.47
CA ASP A 34 10.80 7.41 6.15
C ASP A 34 9.38 7.83 5.72
N PHE A 35 8.86 7.29 4.61
CA PHE A 35 7.56 7.66 4.04
C PHE A 35 6.45 6.61 4.26
N PHE A 36 6.78 5.31 4.33
CA PHE A 36 5.80 4.23 4.42
C PHE A 36 5.91 3.46 5.74
N LEU A 37 4.75 3.20 6.33
CA LEU A 37 4.58 2.39 7.53
C LEU A 37 4.05 1.01 7.12
N PHE A 38 4.83 -0.03 7.42
CA PHE A 38 4.53 -1.43 7.05
C PHE A 38 4.04 -2.30 8.21
N ASP A 39 3.86 -1.75 9.41
CA ASP A 39 3.31 -2.48 10.56
C ASP A 39 1.87 -2.91 10.24
N GLN A 40 1.73 -4.18 9.85
CA GLN A 40 0.47 -4.73 9.36
C GLN A 40 -0.63 -4.69 10.42
N GLU A 41 -0.30 -4.93 11.70
CA GLU A 41 -1.31 -4.90 12.76
C GLU A 41 -1.84 -3.48 12.96
N MET A 42 -0.92 -2.52 13.08
CA MET A 42 -1.29 -1.11 13.25
C MET A 42 -2.06 -0.58 12.04
N VAL A 43 -1.54 -0.80 10.84
CA VAL A 43 -2.09 -0.27 9.59
C VAL A 43 -3.48 -0.85 9.31
N ASN A 44 -3.66 -2.18 9.43
CA ASN A 44 -4.98 -2.79 9.25
C ASN A 44 -5.99 -2.28 10.29
N ARG A 45 -5.58 -2.13 11.56
CA ARG A 45 -6.45 -1.59 12.61
C ARG A 45 -6.88 -0.15 12.30
N ARG A 46 -5.96 0.69 11.82
CA ARG A 46 -6.25 2.06 11.42
C ARG A 46 -7.21 2.10 10.24
N PHE A 47 -6.96 1.33 9.19
CA PHE A 47 -7.81 1.27 8.02
C PHE A 47 -9.26 0.89 8.39
N LYS A 48 -9.46 -0.22 9.10
CA LYS A 48 -10.79 -0.67 9.55
C LYS A 48 -11.50 0.36 10.42
N THR A 49 -10.75 1.04 11.29
CA THR A 49 -11.30 2.11 12.13
C THR A 49 -11.72 3.32 11.30
N SER A 50 -10.92 3.72 10.31
CA SER A 50 -11.23 4.81 9.39
C SER A 50 -12.46 4.50 8.55
N VAL A 51 -12.54 3.31 7.94
CA VAL A 51 -13.70 2.87 7.15
C VAL A 51 -14.96 2.95 7.98
N LYS A 52 -14.94 2.38 9.20
CA LYS A 52 -16.09 2.41 10.11
C LYS A 52 -16.52 3.83 10.50
N ASN A 53 -15.56 4.71 10.79
CA ASN A 53 -15.85 6.05 11.32
C ASN A 53 -16.25 7.05 10.23
N LEU A 54 -15.80 6.86 9.00
CA LEU A 54 -16.06 7.76 7.87
C LEU A 54 -17.15 7.24 6.92
N ALA A 55 -17.72 6.06 7.21
CA ALA A 55 -18.74 5.42 6.39
C ALA A 55 -19.85 6.37 5.93
N SER A 56 -19.92 6.54 4.61
CA SER A 56 -20.89 7.35 3.88
C SER A 56 -20.97 6.86 2.43
N GLU A 57 -21.94 7.35 1.67
CA GLU A 57 -22.08 7.03 0.24
C GLU A 57 -20.91 7.52 -0.63
N MET A 58 -20.10 8.46 -0.14
CA MET A 58 -18.95 9.03 -0.87
C MET A 58 -17.63 8.33 -0.53
N THR A 59 -17.63 7.49 0.50
CA THR A 59 -16.41 6.88 1.03
C THR A 59 -16.36 5.38 0.77
N VAL A 60 -15.18 4.86 0.47
CA VAL A 60 -15.00 3.43 0.27
C VAL A 60 -15.30 2.61 1.52
N GLN A 61 -15.86 1.44 1.26
CA GLN A 61 -16.06 0.34 2.19
C GLN A 61 -15.08 -0.79 1.87
N GLU A 62 -14.89 -1.71 2.81
CA GLU A 62 -14.06 -2.91 2.58
C GLU A 62 -14.57 -3.74 1.39
N GLU A 63 -15.88 -3.71 1.14
CA GLU A 63 -16.57 -4.44 0.07
C GLU A 63 -16.35 -3.86 -1.34
N ASP A 64 -15.83 -2.62 -1.44
CA ASP A 64 -15.56 -1.98 -2.72
C ASP A 64 -14.28 -2.50 -3.39
N PHE A 65 -13.47 -3.26 -2.65
CA PHE A 65 -12.24 -3.86 -3.13
C PHE A 65 -12.45 -5.36 -3.42
N PRO A 66 -11.73 -5.94 -4.41
CA PRO A 66 -11.75 -7.38 -4.63
C PRO A 66 -11.37 -8.17 -3.38
N GLU A 67 -11.93 -9.38 -3.20
CA GLU A 67 -11.75 -10.22 -1.99
C GLU A 67 -10.27 -10.52 -1.63
N ASP A 68 -9.36 -10.49 -2.60
CA ASP A 68 -7.91 -10.71 -2.39
C ASP A 68 -7.11 -9.40 -2.28
N THR A 69 -7.76 -8.32 -1.81
CA THR A 69 -7.11 -7.04 -1.58
C THR A 69 -6.74 -6.90 -0.11
N HIS A 70 -5.47 -6.60 0.15
CA HIS A 70 -4.91 -6.48 1.50
C HIS A 70 -4.36 -5.08 1.71
N VAL A 71 -4.47 -4.55 2.92
CA VAL A 71 -3.79 -3.30 3.27
C VAL A 71 -2.31 -3.60 3.43
N VAL A 72 -1.48 -2.98 2.62
CA VAL A 72 -0.03 -3.25 2.51
C VAL A 72 0.78 -2.26 3.31
N ALA A 73 0.44 -0.99 3.23
CA ALA A 73 1.18 0.08 3.90
C ALA A 73 0.26 1.26 4.20
N MET A 74 0.79 2.19 4.98
CA MET A 74 0.20 3.51 5.18
C MET A 74 1.29 4.57 5.04
N THR A 75 1.00 5.69 4.38
CA THR A 75 1.93 6.83 4.37
C THR A 75 1.99 7.46 5.77
N ILE A 76 3.04 8.22 6.05
CA ILE A 76 3.13 9.01 7.29
C ILE A 76 1.96 10.02 7.44
N ASP A 77 1.40 10.48 6.31
CA ASP A 77 0.28 11.42 6.27
C ASP A 77 -1.08 10.75 6.49
N GLY A 78 -1.12 9.41 6.52
CA GLY A 78 -2.26 8.59 6.87
C GLY A 78 -3.03 8.01 5.69
N ASP A 79 -2.51 8.11 4.47
CA ASP A 79 -3.09 7.49 3.28
C ASP A 79 -2.75 6.00 3.27
N PHE A 80 -3.63 5.17 2.71
CA PHE A 80 -3.50 3.72 2.73
C PHE A 80 -3.08 3.20 1.36
N ILE A 81 -2.18 2.23 1.37
CA ILE A 81 -1.82 1.45 0.18
C ILE A 81 -2.47 0.09 0.35
N LEU A 82 -3.43 -0.23 -0.53
CA LEU A 82 -4.05 -1.53 -0.61
C LEU A 82 -3.54 -2.23 -1.87
N ALA A 83 -3.44 -3.55 -1.87
CA ALA A 83 -3.03 -4.26 -3.07
C ALA A 83 -3.56 -5.68 -3.15
N SER A 84 -3.68 -6.15 -4.39
CA SER A 84 -3.90 -7.53 -4.78
C SER A 84 -2.68 -8.02 -5.59
N ASN A 85 -2.76 -9.20 -6.20
CA ASN A 85 -1.68 -9.72 -7.05
C ASN A 85 -1.42 -8.88 -8.32
N HIS A 86 -2.37 -8.04 -8.77
CA HIS A 86 -2.25 -7.31 -10.04
C HIS A 86 -2.55 -5.82 -9.93
N TYR A 87 -3.17 -5.39 -8.83
CA TYR A 87 -3.59 -4.01 -8.66
C TYR A 87 -3.13 -3.46 -7.32
N VAL A 88 -2.66 -2.22 -7.34
CA VAL A 88 -2.42 -1.39 -6.14
C VAL A 88 -3.40 -0.22 -6.15
N TYR A 89 -3.97 0.05 -4.99
CA TYR A 89 -4.88 1.15 -4.73
C TYR A 89 -4.23 2.09 -3.73
N VAL A 90 -4.11 3.37 -4.09
CA VAL A 90 -3.72 4.43 -3.17
C VAL A 90 -4.99 5.13 -2.74
N VAL A 91 -5.31 5.00 -1.45
CA VAL A 91 -6.55 5.50 -0.86
C VAL A 91 -6.21 6.60 0.12
N THR A 92 -6.70 7.80 -0.13
CA THR A 92 -6.50 8.94 0.77
C THR A 92 -7.10 8.69 2.14
N LYS A 93 -6.55 9.32 3.19
CA LYS A 93 -7.02 9.15 4.59
C LYS A 93 -8.48 9.50 4.85
N ASN A 94 -9.10 10.30 3.97
CA ASN A 94 -10.52 10.65 4.01
C ASN A 94 -11.43 9.59 3.37
N LEU A 95 -10.84 8.57 2.73
CA LEU A 95 -11.50 7.43 2.09
C LEU A 95 -12.46 7.80 0.94
N ILE A 96 -12.30 8.97 0.31
CA ILE A 96 -13.18 9.37 -0.80
C ILE A 96 -12.95 8.45 -2.01
N ALA A 97 -14.01 7.81 -2.48
CA ALA A 97 -13.91 6.78 -3.53
C ALA A 97 -13.46 7.35 -4.89
N GLU A 98 -13.88 8.58 -5.21
CA GLU A 98 -13.48 9.25 -6.46
C GLU A 98 -12.00 9.66 -6.49
N ASP A 99 -11.36 9.76 -5.31
CA ASP A 99 -9.97 10.19 -5.18
C ASP A 99 -8.99 9.00 -5.25
N ILE A 100 -9.47 7.75 -5.40
CA ILE A 100 -8.58 6.57 -5.40
C ILE A 100 -7.78 6.50 -6.69
N GLU A 101 -6.47 6.33 -6.54
CA GLU A 101 -5.59 6.00 -7.65
C GLU A 101 -5.40 4.48 -7.75
N VAL A 102 -5.50 3.95 -8.96
CA VAL A 102 -5.37 2.52 -9.24
C VAL A 102 -4.22 2.30 -10.20
N TYR A 103 -3.34 1.36 -9.85
CA TYR A 103 -2.17 0.98 -10.62
C TYR A 103 -2.26 -0.49 -10.99
N ASP A 104 -2.13 -0.81 -12.27
CA ASP A 104 -2.03 -2.19 -12.78
C ASP A 104 -0.59 -2.69 -12.60
N LEU A 105 -0.21 -2.89 -11.34
CA LEU A 105 1.11 -3.28 -10.87
C LEU A 105 0.97 -4.27 -9.71
N THR A 106 1.94 -5.18 -9.59
CA THR A 106 2.12 -5.98 -8.37
C THR A 106 2.57 -5.06 -7.23
N PRO A 107 2.42 -5.48 -5.96
CA PRO A 107 2.84 -4.66 -4.82
C PRO A 107 4.32 -4.30 -4.90
N ILE A 108 5.17 -5.27 -5.21
CA ILE A 108 6.62 -5.03 -5.30
C ILE A 108 6.96 -4.10 -6.48
N ASP A 109 6.30 -4.26 -7.63
CA ASP A 109 6.52 -3.37 -8.78
C ASP A 109 6.09 -1.94 -8.53
N PHE A 110 4.99 -1.76 -7.80
CA PHE A 110 4.54 -0.45 -7.38
C PHE A 110 5.59 0.28 -6.54
N PHE A 111 6.16 -0.39 -5.54
CA PHE A 111 7.19 0.23 -4.69
C PHE A 111 8.51 0.47 -5.45
N VAL A 112 8.89 -0.41 -6.39
CA VAL A 112 10.01 -0.18 -7.31
C VAL A 112 9.75 1.04 -8.19
N ALA A 113 8.53 1.17 -8.73
CA ALA A 113 8.15 2.30 -9.57
C ALA A 113 8.09 3.61 -8.77
N PHE A 114 7.67 3.54 -7.50
CA PHE A 114 7.71 4.67 -6.57
C PHE A 114 9.15 5.17 -6.36
N GLU A 115 10.08 4.28 -5.95
CA GLU A 115 11.50 4.64 -5.75
C GLU A 115 12.16 5.22 -7.01
N ALA A 116 11.71 4.76 -8.19
CA ALA A 116 12.24 5.21 -9.46
C ALA A 116 11.53 6.46 -10.03
N ASN A 117 10.60 7.08 -9.28
CA ASN A 117 9.80 8.22 -9.72
C ASN A 117 9.05 7.98 -11.04
N MET A 118 8.51 6.78 -11.21
CA MET A 118 7.78 6.36 -12.41
C MET A 118 6.26 6.34 -12.21
N LEU A 119 5.78 6.56 -10.99
CA LEU A 119 4.35 6.66 -10.70
C LEU A 119 3.81 8.04 -11.09
N ALA A 120 2.72 8.06 -11.85
CA ALA A 120 1.95 9.28 -12.09
C ALA A 120 0.90 9.41 -10.97
N SER A 121 1.31 9.96 -9.83
CA SER A 121 0.45 10.15 -8.65
C SER A 121 0.18 11.63 -8.38
N THR A 122 -1.03 11.90 -7.92
CA THR A 122 -1.49 13.17 -7.34
C THR A 122 -1.59 13.11 -5.82
N ILE A 123 -1.63 11.90 -5.24
CA ILE A 123 -1.65 11.65 -3.79
C ILE A 123 -0.24 11.50 -3.23
N LEU A 124 0.58 10.67 -3.87
CA LEU A 124 1.95 10.38 -3.46
C LEU A 124 2.91 11.45 -3.98
N PRO A 125 3.94 11.80 -3.21
CA PRO A 125 4.95 12.74 -3.67
C PRO A 125 5.73 12.16 -4.84
N ASN A 126 6.14 13.03 -5.77
CA ASN A 126 7.27 12.74 -6.65
C ASN A 126 8.53 13.04 -5.84
N GLU A 127 9.36 12.03 -5.55
CA GLU A 127 10.63 12.24 -4.85
C GLU A 127 11.67 13.00 -5.71
#